data_AF-A0A964JPH9-F1
#
_entry.id   AF-A0A964JPH9-F1
#
_cell.length_a   1.000
_cell.length_b   1.000
_cell.length_c   1.000
_cell.angle_alpha   90.00
_cell.angle_beta   90.00
_cell.angle_gamma   90.00
#
_symmetry.space_group_name_H-M   'P 1'
#
loop_
_entity.id
_entity.type
_entity.pdbx_description
1 polymer ?
#
loop_
_entity_poly.entity_id
_entity_poly.type
_entity_poly.pdbx_seq_one_letter_code
_entity_poly.pdbx_strand_id
1 'polypeptide(L)'
;MPQFIEFPALPSGEYRAAVDTLIRFCQRVPERGEALKDVRARLKQMELFNRERLPALWRFLRVAADDPFRPSLLMREIATARGDLEARRVLAERLWHINPVLMKCVLDRMAERVHSPNELLKYLDSFAYPGARLTGPQVRSWLALSQGIGFFKTVGIRLGVDELAAPYVERAALLDFDEFFDEDLDEPLPESESLASEAGVQQTATPTVEEPDRSPVVRATSPPTSAAVSLTSTAPPPARVAVRSLTDNEAPVSPRNFSTTAIFSDDVLAETARRLSSVVGPLPSSDPPIDAVSLGFDAEVYASDPERGLFKLAVASTLVCRLPPAIAREAWLALSSGDVLDALFDGSMPTSNPGRVDPHALMWASLLSRRFTEHPDLATNLERVRTADLILTTLESALGRGLLTLELFWILRSLQELGLFERGLLSDVAALADRPVRDILFRLGFLSTPYAPDLQALSVASAAVRKAMGDTAAPENRLRAFASAAGCAYGCLQVRTCGFACRERAEVS
;
A
#
# COMPACT_ATOMS: atom_id res chain seq x y z
N MET A 1 11.60 2.52 16.99
CA MET A 1 11.96 1.41 16.11
C MET A 1 10.81 1.09 15.16
N PRO A 2 11.05 1.06 13.84
CA PRO A 2 10.01 0.71 12.88
C PRO A 2 9.59 -0.76 13.04
N GLN A 3 8.32 -0.99 13.37
CA GLN A 3 7.74 -2.33 13.45
C GLN A 3 7.49 -2.88 12.05
N PHE A 4 8.17 -3.96 11.70
CA PHE A 4 8.01 -4.62 10.42
C PHE A 4 6.76 -5.51 10.43
N ILE A 5 5.85 -5.30 9.48
CA ILE A 5 4.54 -6.00 9.41
C ILE A 5 4.41 -6.92 8.20
N GLU A 6 5.39 -6.97 7.30
CA GLU A 6 5.31 -7.72 6.03
C GLU A 6 6.17 -8.98 6.02
N PHE A 7 5.64 -10.09 6.50
CA PHE A 7 6.43 -11.31 6.64
C PHE A 7 6.48 -12.15 5.35
N PRO A 8 7.59 -12.88 5.10
CA PRO A 8 7.67 -13.84 4.01
C PRO A 8 6.54 -14.86 4.10
N ALA A 9 5.71 -14.93 3.06
CA ALA A 9 4.66 -15.91 2.98
C ALA A 9 5.22 -17.22 2.41
N LEU A 10 5.40 -18.20 3.31
CA LEU A 10 5.86 -19.54 2.96
C LEU A 10 4.80 -20.30 2.14
N PRO A 11 5.20 -21.24 1.26
CA PRO A 11 4.26 -22.14 0.61
C PRO A 11 3.41 -22.88 1.66
N SER A 12 2.14 -23.10 1.36
CA SER A 12 1.22 -23.83 2.24
C SER A 12 1.67 -25.28 2.41
N GLY A 13 1.63 -25.80 3.64
CA GLY A 13 2.00 -27.18 3.94
C GLY A 13 3.01 -27.25 5.09
N GLU A 14 4.05 -28.07 4.91
CA GLU A 14 5.10 -28.27 5.91
C GLU A 14 6.01 -27.04 6.04
N TYR A 15 5.61 -26.06 6.86
CA TYR A 15 6.37 -24.83 7.07
C TYR A 15 7.83 -25.06 7.47
N ARG A 16 8.10 -26.17 8.18
CA ARG A 16 9.45 -26.58 8.56
C ARG A 16 10.33 -26.84 7.33
N ALA A 17 9.82 -27.62 6.38
CA ALA A 17 10.50 -27.92 5.12
C ALA A 17 10.70 -26.67 4.25
N ALA A 18 9.75 -25.72 4.27
CA ALA A 18 9.89 -24.43 3.59
C ALA A 18 11.05 -23.60 4.17
N VAL A 19 11.19 -23.55 5.51
CA VAL A 19 12.31 -22.87 6.16
C VAL A 19 13.64 -23.60 5.92
N ASP A 20 13.67 -24.94 5.91
CA ASP A 20 14.88 -25.69 5.54
C ASP A 20 15.31 -25.40 4.10
N THR A 21 14.33 -25.22 3.22
CA THR A 21 14.57 -24.84 1.82
C THR A 21 15.10 -23.41 1.73
N LEU A 22 14.61 -22.48 2.55
CA LEU A 22 15.14 -21.11 2.66
C LEU A 22 16.58 -21.09 3.19
N ILE A 23 16.90 -21.92 4.19
CA ILE A 23 18.26 -22.08 4.73
C ILE A 23 19.20 -22.59 3.63
N ARG A 24 18.80 -23.65 2.92
CA ARG A 24 19.57 -24.20 1.78
C ARG A 24 19.73 -23.19 0.65
N PHE A 25 18.74 -22.33 0.42
CA PHE A 25 18.86 -21.24 -0.54
C PHE A 25 19.98 -20.28 -0.11
N CYS A 26 19.98 -19.83 1.14
CA CYS A 26 21.02 -18.93 1.67
C CYS A 26 22.43 -19.55 1.56
N GLN A 27 22.57 -20.85 1.86
CA GLN A 27 23.83 -21.58 1.76
C GLN A 27 24.36 -21.74 0.32
N ARG A 28 23.48 -21.65 -0.70
CA ARG A 28 23.84 -21.86 -2.12
C ARG A 28 24.09 -20.57 -2.89
N VAL A 29 23.82 -19.40 -2.30
CA VAL A 29 24.09 -18.12 -2.96
C VAL A 29 25.60 -17.83 -2.85
N PRO A 30 26.31 -17.61 -3.98
CA PRO A 30 27.73 -17.32 -3.95
C PRO A 30 27.99 -15.94 -3.33
N GLU A 31 29.08 -15.82 -2.55
CA GLU A 31 29.46 -14.55 -1.89
C GLU A 31 29.71 -13.40 -2.87
N ARG A 32 30.23 -13.71 -4.06
CA ARG A 32 30.46 -12.74 -5.15
C ARG A 32 29.16 -12.20 -5.76
N GLY A 33 28.02 -12.81 -5.41
CA GLY A 33 26.74 -12.57 -6.03
C GLY A 33 26.55 -13.34 -7.34
N GLU A 34 25.32 -13.32 -7.85
CA GLU A 34 24.94 -13.94 -9.12
C GLU A 34 23.88 -13.11 -9.82
N ALA A 35 23.64 -13.35 -11.12
CA ALA A 35 22.64 -12.57 -11.85
C ALA A 35 21.24 -12.79 -11.26
N LEU A 36 20.44 -11.73 -11.13
CA LEU A 36 19.12 -11.80 -10.51
C LEU A 36 18.18 -12.80 -11.21
N LYS A 37 18.37 -13.02 -12.52
CA LYS A 37 17.65 -14.03 -13.30
C LYS A 37 17.89 -15.45 -12.77
N ASP A 38 19.12 -15.76 -12.41
CA ASP A 38 19.52 -17.10 -11.94
C ASP A 38 19.01 -17.35 -10.51
N VAL A 39 19.05 -16.32 -9.66
CA VAL A 39 18.42 -16.35 -8.33
C VAL A 39 16.93 -16.66 -8.44
N ARG A 40 16.22 -15.96 -9.32
CA ARG A 40 14.77 -16.17 -9.54
C ARG A 40 14.50 -17.58 -10.07
N ALA A 41 15.33 -18.10 -10.97
CA ALA A 41 15.20 -19.47 -11.47
C ALA A 41 15.39 -20.50 -10.35
N ARG A 42 16.38 -20.30 -9.47
CA ARG A 42 16.63 -21.16 -8.31
C ARG A 42 15.47 -21.12 -7.31
N LEU A 43 14.96 -19.94 -6.97
CA LEU A 43 13.80 -19.82 -6.08
C LEU A 43 12.56 -20.52 -6.65
N LYS A 44 12.37 -20.50 -7.98
CA LYS A 44 11.27 -21.23 -8.63
C LYS A 44 11.44 -22.74 -8.50
N GLN A 45 12.66 -23.25 -8.71
CA GLN A 45 12.98 -24.68 -8.54
C GLN A 45 12.80 -25.15 -7.09
N MET A 46 12.98 -24.24 -6.13
CA MET A 46 12.81 -24.50 -4.70
C MET A 46 11.40 -24.20 -4.19
N GLU A 47 10.45 -23.87 -5.07
CA GLU A 47 9.06 -23.51 -4.72
C GLU A 47 8.94 -22.33 -3.74
N LEU A 48 9.97 -21.50 -3.63
CA LEU A 48 10.01 -20.28 -2.81
C LEU A 48 9.65 -19.02 -3.60
N PHE A 49 9.60 -19.11 -4.94
CA PHE A 49 9.32 -17.95 -5.78
C PHE A 49 7.82 -17.65 -5.86
N ASN A 50 7.45 -16.46 -5.38
CA ASN A 50 6.18 -15.83 -5.71
C ASN A 50 6.43 -14.34 -6.00
N ARG A 51 6.03 -13.88 -7.19
CA ARG A 51 6.34 -12.51 -7.67
C ARG A 51 5.84 -11.42 -6.72
N GLU A 52 4.65 -11.60 -6.16
CA GLU A 52 4.01 -10.61 -5.28
C GLU A 52 4.59 -10.63 -3.86
N ARG A 53 5.09 -11.79 -3.42
CA ARG A 53 5.61 -12.00 -2.06
C ARG A 53 7.13 -11.84 -1.96
N LEU A 54 7.83 -11.80 -3.09
CA LEU A 54 9.28 -11.68 -3.14
C LEU A 54 9.82 -10.42 -2.43
N PRO A 55 9.18 -9.24 -2.51
CA PRO A 55 9.64 -8.06 -1.78
C PRO A 55 9.71 -8.27 -0.26
N ALA A 56 8.72 -8.96 0.33
CA ALA A 56 8.72 -9.27 1.76
C ALA A 56 9.87 -10.22 2.14
N LEU A 57 10.15 -11.22 1.29
CA LEU A 57 11.30 -12.12 1.47
C LEU A 57 12.63 -11.35 1.42
N TRP A 58 12.80 -10.45 0.47
CA TRP A 58 14.02 -9.61 0.35
C TRP A 58 14.21 -8.67 1.53
N ARG A 59 13.15 -7.99 1.98
CA ARG A 59 13.22 -7.14 3.18
C ARG A 59 13.53 -7.94 4.44
N PHE A 60 12.92 -9.12 4.60
CA PHE A 60 13.21 -10.02 5.71
C PHE A 60 14.68 -10.44 5.71
N LEU A 61 15.21 -10.86 4.56
CA LEU A 61 16.60 -11.25 4.37
C LEU A 61 17.59 -10.06 4.33
N ARG A 62 17.14 -8.80 4.41
CA ARG A 62 17.96 -7.58 4.24
C ARG A 62 18.73 -7.53 2.92
N VAL A 63 18.09 -7.95 1.83
CA VAL A 63 18.70 -7.95 0.49
C VAL A 63 18.10 -6.83 -0.35
N ALA A 64 18.96 -6.04 -0.98
CA ALA A 64 18.56 -5.13 -2.06
C ALA A 64 18.32 -5.93 -3.34
N ALA A 65 17.26 -5.60 -4.09
CA ALA A 65 16.88 -6.32 -5.31
C ALA A 65 17.72 -5.87 -6.53
N ASP A 66 19.04 -5.79 -6.35
CA ASP A 66 19.99 -5.28 -7.34
C ASP A 66 20.48 -6.41 -8.27
N ASP A 67 21.12 -6.03 -9.38
CA ASP A 67 21.79 -6.95 -10.30
C ASP A 67 23.26 -6.51 -10.46
N PRO A 68 24.25 -7.32 -10.02
CA PRO A 68 24.12 -8.68 -9.52
C PRO A 68 23.49 -8.74 -8.11
N PHE A 69 22.73 -9.81 -7.85
CA PHE A 69 22.19 -10.12 -6.53
C PHE A 69 23.32 -10.48 -5.59
N ARG A 70 23.47 -9.76 -4.47
CA ARG A 70 24.52 -10.01 -3.47
C ARG A 70 23.90 -10.51 -2.16
N PRO A 71 24.42 -11.59 -1.55
CA PRO A 71 23.92 -12.06 -0.27
C PRO A 71 24.17 -11.02 0.82
N SER A 72 23.15 -10.73 1.62
CA SER A 72 23.22 -9.86 2.80
C SER A 72 24.06 -10.47 3.91
N LEU A 73 24.39 -9.68 4.94
CA LEU A 73 25.06 -10.20 6.14
C LEU A 73 24.26 -11.33 6.80
N LEU A 74 22.94 -11.16 6.94
CA LEU A 74 22.05 -12.18 7.48
C LEU A 74 22.10 -13.48 6.67
N MET A 75 22.10 -13.40 5.34
CA MET A 75 22.21 -14.60 4.49
C MET A 75 23.55 -15.31 4.67
N ARG A 76 24.64 -14.56 4.85
CA ARG A 76 25.98 -15.11 5.11
C ARG A 76 26.04 -15.78 6.48
N GLU A 77 25.48 -15.15 7.52
CA GLU A 77 25.37 -15.74 8.86
C GLU A 77 24.63 -17.08 8.81
N ILE A 78 23.48 -17.14 8.13
CA ILE A 78 22.72 -18.38 7.89
C ILE A 78 23.58 -19.40 7.12
N ALA A 79 24.31 -18.95 6.09
CA ALA A 79 25.15 -19.83 5.28
C ALA A 79 26.31 -20.44 6.07
N THR A 80 26.87 -19.70 7.04
CA THR A 80 28.00 -20.13 7.87
C THR A 80 27.61 -20.89 9.15
N ALA A 81 26.31 -20.97 9.45
CA ALA A 81 25.81 -21.66 10.64
C ALA A 81 26.14 -23.17 10.61
N ARG A 82 26.56 -23.73 11.75
CA ARG A 82 26.96 -25.15 11.92
C ARG A 82 25.72 -26.04 12.08
N GLY A 83 24.92 -26.11 11.02
CA GLY A 83 23.73 -26.95 10.93
C GLY A 83 22.41 -26.19 11.08
N ASP A 84 21.32 -26.91 10.85
CA ASP A 84 19.99 -26.31 10.66
C ASP A 84 19.47 -25.60 11.93
N LEU A 85 19.80 -26.10 13.12
CA LEU A 85 19.38 -25.49 14.38
C LEU A 85 20.01 -24.10 14.58
N GLU A 86 21.30 -23.95 14.27
CA GLU A 86 21.99 -22.65 14.38
C GLU A 86 21.46 -21.67 13.32
N ALA A 87 21.23 -22.14 12.09
CA ALA A 87 20.59 -21.33 11.05
C ALA A 87 19.19 -20.85 11.46
N ARG A 88 18.39 -21.71 12.10
CA ARG A 88 17.08 -21.36 12.68
C ARG A 88 17.19 -20.36 13.82
N ARG A 89 18.24 -20.43 14.66
CA ARG A 89 18.51 -19.41 15.70
C ARG A 89 18.79 -18.05 15.09
N VAL A 90 19.59 -17.99 14.01
CA VAL A 90 19.85 -16.73 13.27
C VAL A 90 18.54 -16.15 12.71
N LEU A 91 17.69 -16.99 12.12
CA LEU A 91 16.37 -16.58 11.64
C LEU A 91 15.43 -16.13 12.78
N ALA A 92 15.48 -16.81 13.93
CA ALA A 92 14.71 -16.48 15.12
C ALA A 92 15.10 -15.11 15.69
N GLU A 93 16.41 -14.84 15.79
CA GLU A 93 16.92 -13.53 16.20
C GLU A 93 16.46 -12.46 15.21
N ARG A 94 16.53 -12.73 13.90
CA ARG A 94 15.99 -11.78 12.92
C ARG A 94 14.51 -11.50 13.14
N LEU A 95 13.70 -12.53 13.39
CA LEU A 95 12.26 -12.40 13.60
C LEU A 95 11.95 -11.57 14.86
N TRP A 96 12.73 -11.74 15.93
CA TRP A 96 12.66 -10.92 17.13
C TRP A 96 12.94 -9.44 16.83
N HIS A 97 14.07 -9.13 16.20
CA HIS A 97 14.50 -7.75 15.97
C HIS A 97 13.61 -6.96 15.02
N ILE A 98 12.90 -7.61 14.08
CA ILE A 98 12.03 -6.88 13.14
C ILE A 98 10.69 -6.49 13.74
N ASN A 99 10.23 -7.19 14.77
CA ASN A 99 8.97 -6.86 15.44
C ASN A 99 8.95 -7.44 16.88
N PRO A 100 9.69 -6.83 17.82
CA PRO A 100 9.79 -7.33 19.20
C PRO A 100 8.44 -7.23 19.92
N VAL A 101 7.63 -6.21 19.62
CA VAL A 101 6.28 -6.03 20.18
C VAL A 101 5.36 -7.20 19.80
N LEU A 102 5.31 -7.57 18.52
CA LEU A 102 4.57 -8.75 18.08
C LEU A 102 5.07 -10.03 18.73
N MET A 103 6.40 -10.23 18.78
CA MET A 103 6.97 -11.42 19.39
C MET A 103 6.59 -11.53 20.87
N LYS A 104 6.77 -10.47 21.65
CA LYS A 104 6.42 -10.43 23.07
C LYS A 104 4.95 -10.75 23.29
N CYS A 105 4.05 -9.99 22.64
CA CYS A 105 2.61 -10.17 22.81
C CYS A 105 2.14 -11.61 22.52
N VAL A 106 2.69 -12.24 21.48
CA VAL A 106 2.33 -13.62 21.15
C VAL A 106 3.00 -14.61 22.10
N LEU A 107 4.28 -14.45 22.45
CA LEU A 107 4.98 -15.38 23.33
C LEU A 107 4.43 -15.36 24.75
N ASP A 108 4.11 -14.19 25.31
CA ASP A 108 3.48 -14.06 26.63
C ASP A 108 2.17 -14.86 26.67
N ARG A 109 1.35 -14.72 25.62
CA ARG A 109 0.09 -15.49 25.51
C ARG A 109 0.33 -16.98 25.35
N MET A 110 1.28 -17.36 24.52
CA MET A 110 1.60 -18.76 24.23
C MET A 110 2.26 -19.47 25.43
N ALA A 111 2.92 -18.72 26.31
CA ALA A 111 3.48 -19.23 27.56
C ALA A 111 2.40 -19.62 28.57
N GLU A 112 1.25 -18.92 28.58
CA GLU A 112 0.13 -19.25 29.46
C GLU A 112 -0.58 -20.55 29.05
N ARG A 113 -0.85 -20.71 27.74
CA ARG A 113 -1.57 -21.86 27.19
C ARG A 113 -1.42 -21.98 25.68
N VAL A 114 -1.86 -23.10 25.12
CA VAL A 114 -2.01 -23.28 23.68
C VAL A 114 -3.16 -22.41 23.12
N HIS A 115 -2.92 -21.79 21.96
CA HIS A 115 -3.89 -20.94 21.26
C HIS A 115 -4.07 -21.35 19.80
N SER A 116 -5.28 -21.23 19.27
CA SER A 116 -5.51 -21.34 17.83
C SER A 116 -5.01 -20.10 17.09
N PRO A 117 -4.64 -20.20 15.80
CA PRO A 117 -4.29 -19.04 14.98
C PRO A 117 -5.36 -17.94 14.98
N ASN A 118 -6.64 -18.32 15.04
CA ASN A 118 -7.75 -17.38 15.07
C ASN A 118 -7.88 -16.64 16.41
N GLU A 119 -7.57 -17.30 17.54
CA GLU A 119 -7.52 -16.62 18.85
C GLU A 119 -6.39 -15.59 18.88
N LEU A 120 -5.21 -15.93 18.38
CA LEU A 120 -4.08 -15.01 18.26
C LEU A 120 -4.43 -13.83 17.35
N LEU A 121 -5.07 -14.08 16.20
CA LEU A 121 -5.51 -13.02 15.29
C LEU A 121 -6.49 -12.04 15.98
N LYS A 122 -7.50 -12.57 16.68
CA LYS A 122 -8.46 -11.73 17.43
C LYS A 122 -7.79 -10.90 18.52
N TYR A 123 -6.77 -11.46 19.17
CA TYR A 123 -6.00 -10.73 20.17
C TYR A 123 -5.18 -9.60 19.54
N LEU A 124 -4.48 -9.87 18.44
CA LEU A 124 -3.67 -8.88 17.73
C LEU A 124 -4.50 -7.77 17.05
N ASP A 125 -5.77 -8.04 16.76
CA ASP A 125 -6.74 -7.05 16.25
C ASP A 125 -7.42 -6.24 17.38
N SER A 126 -7.21 -6.63 18.64
CA SER A 126 -7.80 -5.96 19.80
C SER A 126 -6.96 -4.78 20.30
N PHE A 127 -7.56 -3.91 21.10
CA PHE A 127 -6.87 -2.80 21.77
C PHE A 127 -5.75 -3.23 22.72
N ALA A 128 -5.66 -4.52 23.07
CA ALA A 128 -4.62 -5.04 23.95
C ALA A 128 -3.27 -5.26 23.25
N TYR A 129 -3.21 -5.11 21.92
CA TYR A 129 -1.96 -5.13 21.17
C TYR A 129 -1.49 -3.68 20.91
N PRO A 130 -0.39 -3.22 21.51
CA PRO A 130 0.08 -1.84 21.37
C PRO A 130 0.89 -1.60 20.08
N GLY A 131 1.15 -2.66 19.29
CA GLY A 131 1.99 -2.56 18.10
C GLY A 131 1.27 -2.08 16.84
N ALA A 132 2.02 -2.04 15.74
CA ALA A 132 1.52 -1.66 14.43
C ALA A 132 0.47 -2.66 13.94
N ARG A 133 -0.70 -2.16 13.51
CA ARG A 133 -1.82 -3.01 13.08
C ARG A 133 -1.40 -3.98 11.98
N LEU A 134 -1.68 -5.26 12.19
CA LEU A 134 -1.44 -6.33 11.23
C LEU A 134 -2.75 -6.80 10.60
N THR A 135 -2.73 -7.02 9.30
CA THR A 135 -3.82 -7.68 8.58
C THR A 135 -3.80 -9.18 8.84
N GLY A 136 -4.96 -9.86 8.69
CA GLY A 136 -5.05 -11.31 8.82
C GLY A 136 -4.03 -12.11 7.98
N PRO A 137 -3.79 -11.77 6.69
CA PRO A 137 -2.73 -12.41 5.89
C PRO A 137 -1.31 -12.22 6.44
N GLN A 138 -1.00 -11.04 7.02
CA GLN A 138 0.32 -10.78 7.62
C GLN A 138 0.54 -11.63 8.88
N VAL A 139 -0.46 -11.69 9.77
CA VAL A 139 -0.41 -12.55 10.96
C VAL A 139 -0.24 -14.02 10.58
N ARG A 140 -0.97 -14.51 9.56
CA ARG A 140 -0.81 -15.89 9.08
C ARG A 140 0.57 -16.17 8.52
N SER A 141 1.13 -15.23 7.76
CA SER A 141 2.49 -15.37 7.20
C SER A 141 3.54 -15.40 8.30
N TRP A 142 3.39 -14.54 9.31
CA TRP A 142 4.24 -14.54 10.50
C TRP A 142 4.13 -15.84 11.31
N LEU A 143 2.92 -16.35 11.55
CA LEU A 143 2.70 -17.62 12.25
C LEU A 143 3.32 -18.80 11.49
N ALA A 144 3.12 -18.86 10.18
CA ALA A 144 3.71 -19.88 9.32
C ALA A 144 5.24 -19.84 9.38
N LEU A 145 5.84 -18.65 9.29
CA LEU A 145 7.28 -18.47 9.43
C LEU A 145 7.78 -18.89 10.82
N SER A 146 7.07 -18.49 11.89
CA SER A 146 7.42 -18.82 13.27
C SER A 146 7.36 -20.32 13.54
N GLN A 147 6.32 -21.01 13.06
CA GLN A 147 6.22 -22.47 13.07
C GLN A 147 7.34 -23.11 12.26
N GLY A 148 7.62 -22.57 11.07
CA GLY A 148 8.67 -23.05 10.20
C GLY A 148 10.06 -22.94 10.84
N ILE A 149 10.33 -21.87 11.59
CA ILE A 149 11.57 -21.65 12.35
C ILE A 149 11.67 -22.60 13.55
N GLY A 150 10.54 -22.91 14.18
CA GLY A 150 10.46 -23.78 15.36
C GLY A 150 10.14 -23.04 16.65
N PHE A 151 9.52 -21.85 16.58
CA PHE A 151 8.95 -21.20 17.76
C PHE A 151 7.71 -21.92 18.27
N PHE A 152 6.90 -22.43 17.33
CA PHE A 152 5.61 -23.00 17.63
C PHE A 152 5.46 -24.38 17.02
N LYS A 153 4.85 -25.30 17.77
CA LYS A 153 4.44 -26.62 17.30
C LYS A 153 2.93 -26.74 17.30
N THR A 154 2.41 -27.54 16.38
CA THR A 154 0.97 -27.83 16.30
C THR A 154 0.57 -28.84 17.36
N VAL A 155 -0.41 -28.48 18.19
CA VAL A 155 -1.03 -29.35 19.21
C VAL A 155 -2.52 -29.44 18.89
N GLY A 156 -2.90 -30.46 18.11
CA GLY A 156 -4.24 -30.58 17.53
C GLY A 156 -4.52 -29.45 16.53
N ILE A 157 -5.52 -28.61 16.81
CA ILE A 157 -5.84 -27.41 16.01
C ILE A 157 -5.22 -26.12 16.57
N ARG A 158 -4.42 -26.24 17.63
CA ARG A 158 -3.81 -25.13 18.34
C ARG A 158 -2.30 -25.12 18.14
N LEU A 159 -1.68 -24.03 18.54
CA LEU A 159 -0.25 -23.82 18.58
C LEU A 159 0.20 -23.87 20.04
N GLY A 160 1.33 -24.51 20.29
CA GLY A 160 2.06 -24.46 21.55
C GLY A 160 3.49 -23.99 21.32
N VAL A 161 4.14 -23.53 22.40
CA VAL A 161 5.56 -23.17 22.40
C VAL A 161 6.42 -24.42 22.12
N ASP A 162 7.43 -24.27 21.28
CA ASP A 162 8.41 -25.30 20.96
C ASP A 162 9.81 -24.94 21.53
N GLU A 163 10.76 -25.86 21.48
CA GLU A 163 12.04 -25.74 22.22
C GLU A 163 12.84 -24.48 21.88
N LEU A 164 12.80 -24.03 20.61
CA LEU A 164 13.55 -22.85 20.18
C LEU A 164 13.02 -21.55 20.78
N ALA A 165 11.75 -21.53 21.20
CA ALA A 165 11.10 -20.36 21.75
C ALA A 165 11.44 -20.09 23.22
N ALA A 166 11.90 -21.09 23.98
CA ALA A 166 12.16 -20.97 25.42
C ALA A 166 12.97 -19.71 25.82
N PRO A 167 14.16 -19.44 25.24
CA PRO A 167 14.93 -18.24 25.60
C PRO A 167 14.23 -16.93 25.20
N TYR A 168 13.33 -16.97 24.21
CA TYR A 168 12.58 -15.79 23.78
C TYR A 168 11.35 -15.55 24.64
N VAL A 169 10.78 -16.58 25.27
CA VAL A 169 9.72 -16.41 26.28
C VAL A 169 10.29 -15.67 27.50
N GLU A 170 11.49 -16.06 27.95
CA GLU A 170 12.19 -15.35 29.03
C GLU A 170 12.52 -13.91 28.61
N ARG A 171 13.03 -13.71 27.39
CA ARG A 171 13.30 -12.37 26.84
C ARG A 171 12.03 -11.52 26.70
N ALA A 172 10.91 -12.11 26.30
CA ALA A 172 9.61 -11.44 26.20
C ALA A 172 9.10 -10.98 27.57
N ALA A 173 9.29 -11.79 28.61
CA ALA A 173 8.91 -11.41 29.97
C ALA A 173 9.68 -10.20 30.51
N LEU A 174 10.92 -9.97 30.03
CA LEU A 174 11.78 -8.87 30.44
C LEU A 174 11.59 -7.58 29.66
N LEU A 175 11.00 -7.64 28.46
CA LEU A 175 10.78 -6.47 27.63
C LEU A 175 9.60 -5.66 28.19
N ASP A 176 9.86 -4.46 28.70
CA ASP A 176 8.84 -3.50 29.12
C ASP A 176 8.38 -2.66 27.91
N PHE A 177 7.07 -2.52 27.71
CA PHE A 177 6.55 -1.72 26.61
C PHE A 177 6.72 -0.23 26.84
N ASP A 178 6.55 0.23 28.08
CA ASP A 178 6.61 1.65 28.39
C ASP A 178 8.03 2.17 28.11
N GLU A 179 9.05 1.47 28.63
CA GLU A 179 10.46 1.77 28.35
C GLU A 179 10.79 1.65 26.84
N PHE A 180 10.32 0.59 26.18
CA PHE A 180 10.62 0.38 24.75
C PHE A 180 10.05 1.48 23.86
N PHE A 181 8.86 2.01 24.16
CA PHE A 181 8.28 3.11 23.38
C PHE A 181 8.86 4.47 23.77
N ASP A 182 9.33 4.64 25.00
CA ASP A 182 9.96 5.87 25.48
C ASP A 182 11.40 6.03 24.95
N GLU A 183 12.22 4.98 24.93
CA GLU A 183 13.60 5.01 24.40
C GLU A 183 13.65 5.40 22.90
N ASP A 184 12.60 5.05 22.16
CA ASP A 184 12.47 5.35 20.73
C ASP A 184 12.24 6.84 20.44
N LEU A 185 11.88 7.66 21.44
CA LEU A 185 11.69 9.10 21.29
C LEU A 185 13.01 9.88 21.39
N ASP A 186 14.01 9.34 22.09
CA ASP A 186 15.17 10.13 22.55
C ASP A 186 16.51 9.75 21.88
N GLU A 187 16.61 8.65 21.12
CA GLU A 187 17.89 8.27 20.50
C GLU A 187 18.06 8.94 19.11
N PRO A 188 18.98 9.91 18.93
CA PRO A 188 19.26 10.49 17.62
C PRO A 188 19.81 9.40 16.70
N LEU A 189 19.10 9.12 15.61
CA LEU A 189 19.51 8.13 14.62
C LEU A 189 20.98 8.34 14.23
N PRO A 190 21.83 7.30 14.29
CA PRO A 190 23.23 7.42 13.89
C PRO A 190 23.28 7.90 12.44
N GLU A 191 24.00 9.01 12.23
CA GLU A 191 24.26 9.56 10.90
C GLU A 191 24.78 8.43 10.03
N SER A 192 24.05 8.08 8.97
CA SER A 192 24.46 7.01 8.06
C SER A 192 25.81 7.39 7.46
N GLU A 193 26.88 6.73 7.92
CA GLU A 193 28.23 6.90 7.41
C GLU A 193 28.21 6.73 5.89
N SER A 194 28.45 7.86 5.23
CA SER A 194 28.62 7.99 3.80
C SER A 194 29.87 7.21 3.38
N LEU A 195 29.69 5.97 2.93
CA LEU A 195 30.73 5.21 2.24
C LEU A 195 30.88 5.71 0.79
N ALA A 196 31.62 6.81 0.59
CA ALA A 196 32.33 7.23 -0.64
C ALA A 196 33.00 8.60 -0.38
N SER A 197 34.29 8.89 -0.56
CA SER A 197 35.32 8.31 -1.41
C SER A 197 36.71 8.68 -0.88
N GLU A 198 37.57 7.71 -0.61
CA GLU A 198 39.02 7.88 -0.73
C GLU A 198 39.56 6.80 -1.66
N ALA A 199 39.57 7.09 -2.97
CA ALA A 199 40.33 6.33 -3.94
C ALA A 199 41.65 7.09 -4.18
N GLY A 200 42.68 6.69 -3.44
CA GLY A 200 44.06 7.07 -3.71
C GLY A 200 44.50 6.54 -5.08
N VAL A 201 45.02 7.44 -5.90
CA VAL A 201 45.67 7.16 -7.18
C VAL A 201 47.01 6.51 -6.91
N GLN A 202 47.18 5.24 -7.30
CA GLN A 202 48.50 4.67 -7.63
C GLN A 202 48.45 4.03 -9.00
N GLN A 203 49.14 4.68 -9.94
CA GLN A 203 49.50 4.17 -11.26
C GLN A 203 50.53 3.05 -11.11
N THR A 204 50.29 1.91 -11.77
CA THR A 204 51.35 0.98 -12.12
C THR A 204 51.17 0.50 -13.55
N ALA A 205 52.32 0.42 -14.23
CA ALA A 205 52.49 0.37 -15.67
C ALA A 205 52.07 -0.96 -16.32
N THR A 206 51.66 -0.83 -17.59
CA THR A 206 51.48 -1.88 -18.58
C THR A 206 52.81 -2.52 -18.99
N PRO A 207 52.82 -3.81 -19.38
CA PRO A 207 53.74 -4.25 -20.41
C PRO A 207 53.01 -4.80 -21.65
N THR A 208 53.72 -4.60 -22.75
CA THR A 208 53.37 -4.76 -24.17
C THR A 208 53.32 -6.22 -24.63
N VAL A 209 52.51 -6.39 -25.67
CA VAL A 209 52.19 -7.54 -26.54
C VAL A 209 53.41 -8.26 -27.13
N GLU A 210 53.31 -9.59 -27.29
CA GLU A 210 53.91 -10.31 -28.41
C GLU A 210 53.00 -11.46 -28.89
N GLU A 211 52.67 -11.42 -30.17
CA GLU A 211 51.96 -12.42 -30.99
C GLU A 211 53.01 -13.41 -31.56
N PRO A 212 52.65 -14.66 -31.95
CA PRO A 212 52.40 -14.87 -33.37
C PRO A 212 51.37 -15.96 -33.74
N ASP A 213 50.55 -15.62 -34.73
CA ASP A 213 50.23 -16.31 -36.00
C ASP A 213 50.26 -17.85 -36.09
N ARG A 214 49.11 -18.43 -36.49
CA ARG A 214 48.97 -19.42 -37.59
C ARG A 214 47.49 -19.73 -37.89
N SER A 215 47.06 -19.46 -39.13
CA SER A 215 45.84 -19.98 -39.78
C SER A 215 46.12 -21.34 -40.49
N PRO A 216 45.23 -22.01 -41.28
CA PRO A 216 43.79 -21.81 -41.59
C PRO A 216 42.91 -23.12 -41.73
N VAL A 217 41.69 -22.95 -42.30
CA VAL A 217 40.79 -23.88 -43.06
C VAL A 217 39.82 -24.73 -42.19
N VAL A 218 38.47 -24.80 -42.36
CA VAL A 218 37.60 -25.16 -43.51
C VAL A 218 36.14 -24.68 -43.36
N ARG A 219 35.52 -24.38 -44.52
CA ARG A 219 34.10 -24.14 -44.88
C ARG A 219 32.98 -24.85 -44.09
N ALA A 220 31.83 -24.16 -43.93
CA ALA A 220 30.51 -24.59 -44.44
C ALA A 220 29.47 -23.45 -44.44
N THR A 221 28.54 -23.55 -45.39
CA THR A 221 27.50 -22.64 -45.90
C THR A 221 26.20 -22.55 -45.08
N SER A 222 25.62 -21.32 -44.99
CA SER A 222 24.19 -20.85 -44.98
C SER A 222 23.05 -21.68 -44.33
N PRO A 223 21.96 -21.08 -43.74
CA PRO A 223 21.09 -20.03 -44.35
C PRO A 223 20.50 -18.98 -43.35
N PRO A 224 19.58 -18.06 -43.75
CA PRO A 224 19.45 -16.73 -43.14
C PRO A 224 18.54 -16.70 -41.91
N THR A 225 18.90 -15.86 -40.93
CA THR A 225 18.09 -15.56 -39.75
C THR A 225 17.44 -14.19 -39.90
N SER A 226 16.16 -14.14 -39.57
CA SER A 226 15.25 -13.00 -39.56
C SER A 226 15.85 -11.71 -39.00
N ALA A 227 15.52 -10.61 -39.68
CA ALA A 227 15.67 -9.26 -39.19
C ALA A 227 14.94 -9.08 -37.85
N ALA A 228 15.70 -9.00 -36.76
CA ALA A 228 15.22 -8.48 -35.49
C ALA A 228 15.38 -6.96 -35.52
N VAL A 229 14.25 -6.26 -35.50
CA VAL A 229 14.19 -4.82 -35.26
C VAL A 229 14.66 -4.56 -33.83
N SER A 230 15.86 -4.00 -33.67
CA SER A 230 16.34 -3.45 -32.40
C SER A 230 15.57 -2.17 -32.08
N LEU A 231 14.56 -2.28 -31.22
CA LEU A 231 13.99 -1.12 -30.51
C LEU A 231 14.84 -0.85 -29.26
N THR A 232 15.94 -0.11 -29.44
CA THR A 232 16.61 0.58 -28.33
C THR A 232 15.73 1.74 -27.88
N SER A 233 14.81 1.47 -26.96
CA SER A 233 14.12 2.51 -26.20
C SER A 233 15.00 2.93 -25.02
N THR A 234 15.84 3.94 -25.24
CA THR A 234 16.46 4.71 -24.17
C THR A 234 15.42 5.68 -23.62
N ALA A 235 14.59 5.20 -22.69
CA ALA A 235 13.73 6.09 -21.92
C ALA A 235 14.63 6.98 -21.03
N PRO A 236 14.57 8.32 -21.16
CA PRO A 236 15.32 9.21 -20.29
C PRO A 236 14.84 9.05 -18.84
N PRO A 237 15.72 9.32 -17.84
CA PRO A 237 15.31 9.33 -16.44
C PRO A 237 14.13 10.30 -16.23
N PRO A 238 13.19 9.99 -15.32
CA PRO A 238 12.05 10.87 -15.07
C PRO A 238 12.58 12.25 -14.69
N ALA A 239 12.15 13.26 -15.44
CA ALA A 239 12.48 14.65 -15.15
C ALA A 239 12.06 14.95 -13.70
N ARG A 240 13.01 15.37 -12.87
CA ARG A 240 12.69 15.89 -11.54
C ARG A 240 11.73 17.06 -11.75
N VAL A 241 10.52 16.93 -11.22
CA VAL A 241 9.58 18.04 -11.18
C VAL A 241 10.28 19.15 -10.40
N ALA A 242 10.66 20.21 -11.11
CA ALA A 242 11.06 21.44 -10.45
C ALA A 242 9.80 22.00 -9.82
N VAL A 243 9.54 21.63 -8.56
CA VAL A 243 8.83 22.54 -7.65
C VAL A 243 9.62 23.82 -7.79
N ARG A 244 9.03 24.88 -8.38
CA ARG A 244 9.63 26.22 -8.33
C ARG A 244 10.06 26.37 -6.88
N SER A 245 11.37 26.42 -6.65
CA SER A 245 11.95 26.46 -5.32
C SER A 245 11.11 27.46 -4.54
N LEU A 246 10.32 26.98 -3.57
CA LEU A 246 9.45 27.79 -2.71
C LEU A 246 10.35 28.54 -1.70
N THR A 247 11.40 29.17 -2.24
CA THR A 247 12.39 30.04 -1.61
C THR A 247 12.01 31.49 -1.83
N ASP A 248 10.72 31.78 -2.01
CA ASP A 248 10.24 33.08 -1.57
C ASP A 248 10.48 33.12 -0.06
N ASN A 249 11.23 34.13 0.39
CA ASN A 249 11.82 34.27 1.74
C ASN A 249 10.80 34.34 2.90
N GLU A 250 9.55 33.93 2.70
CA GLU A 250 8.56 33.84 3.77
C GLU A 250 8.80 32.61 4.62
N ALA A 251 9.23 32.85 5.85
CA ALA A 251 9.34 31.82 6.86
C ALA A 251 7.98 31.10 7.00
N PRO A 252 7.96 29.75 6.94
CA PRO A 252 6.72 28.99 7.08
C PRO A 252 6.07 29.30 8.43
N VAL A 253 4.73 29.42 8.43
CA VAL A 253 3.95 29.60 9.65
C VAL A 253 4.25 28.43 10.60
N SER A 254 4.77 28.73 11.78
CA SER A 254 5.14 27.70 12.77
C SER A 254 3.86 27.05 13.32
N PRO A 255 3.71 25.73 13.21
CA PRO A 255 2.63 25.03 13.91
C PRO A 255 2.99 24.92 15.39
N ARG A 256 2.73 25.96 16.21
CA ARG A 256 2.96 25.91 17.67
C ARG A 256 1.78 25.24 18.38
N ASN A 257 2.08 24.48 19.44
CA ASN A 257 1.12 23.86 20.38
C ASN A 257 0.14 22.90 19.72
N PHE A 258 0.67 21.80 19.17
CA PHE A 258 -0.17 20.77 18.56
C PHE A 258 -0.69 19.76 19.59
N SER A 259 -2.00 19.71 19.77
CA SER A 259 -2.68 18.52 20.32
C SER A 259 -2.89 17.55 19.15
N THR A 260 -2.51 16.28 19.31
CA THR A 260 -2.59 15.21 18.30
C THR A 260 -3.99 15.05 17.66
N THR A 261 -5.03 15.67 18.24
CA THR A 261 -6.43 15.59 17.79
C THR A 261 -6.97 16.85 17.09
N ALA A 262 -6.24 17.98 17.10
CA ALA A 262 -6.76 19.24 16.57
C ALA A 262 -6.60 19.37 15.04
N ILE A 263 -7.52 20.07 14.38
CA ILE A 263 -7.39 20.60 13.01
C ILE A 263 -6.41 21.78 13.06
N PHE A 264 -5.67 22.03 11.97
CA PHE A 264 -4.78 23.19 11.89
C PHE A 264 -5.56 24.50 12.02
N SER A 265 -4.94 25.54 12.59
CA SER A 265 -5.57 26.86 12.64
C SER A 265 -5.85 27.39 11.24
N ASP A 266 -6.86 28.25 11.11
CA ASP A 266 -7.26 28.84 9.82
C ASP A 266 -6.08 29.50 9.08
N ASP A 267 -5.16 30.14 9.81
CA ASP A 267 -3.95 30.74 9.23
C ASP A 267 -3.01 29.70 8.58
N VAL A 268 -2.82 28.54 9.23
CA VAL A 268 -1.97 27.47 8.72
C VAL A 268 -2.64 26.76 7.54
N LEU A 269 -3.96 26.56 7.61
CA LEU A 269 -4.74 26.02 6.50
C LEU A 269 -4.73 26.99 5.30
N ALA A 270 -4.86 28.30 5.52
CA ALA A 270 -4.82 29.31 4.48
C ALA A 270 -3.43 29.39 3.81
N GLU A 271 -2.35 29.29 4.58
CA GLU A 271 -1.00 29.22 4.05
C GLU A 271 -0.78 27.93 3.24
N THR A 272 -1.19 26.79 3.79
CA THR A 272 -1.10 25.49 3.10
C THR A 272 -1.88 25.51 1.80
N ALA A 273 -3.08 26.07 1.81
CA ALA A 273 -3.92 26.28 0.64
C ALA A 273 -3.23 27.14 -0.43
N ARG A 274 -2.64 28.27 -0.02
CA ARG A 274 -1.87 29.16 -0.90
C ARG A 274 -0.72 28.40 -1.56
N ARG A 275 0.05 27.63 -0.79
CA ARG A 275 1.16 26.84 -1.35
C ARG A 275 0.68 25.72 -2.26
N LEU A 276 -0.38 24.99 -1.91
CA LEU A 276 -1.00 23.98 -2.78
C LEU A 276 -1.43 24.57 -4.12
N SER A 277 -2.00 25.77 -4.12
CA SER A 277 -2.42 26.46 -5.35
C SER A 277 -1.23 26.83 -6.26
N SER A 278 -0.04 27.00 -5.69
CA SER A 278 1.21 27.34 -6.40
C SER A 278 1.92 26.13 -7.00
N VAL A 279 1.52 24.90 -6.65
CA VAL A 279 2.10 23.66 -7.19
C VAL A 279 1.66 23.49 -8.63
N VAL A 280 2.48 23.98 -9.55
CA VAL A 280 2.33 23.78 -10.99
C VAL A 280 3.32 22.69 -11.41
N GLY A 281 2.82 21.49 -11.68
CA GLY A 281 3.64 20.39 -12.14
C GLY A 281 2.85 19.43 -13.01
N PRO A 282 3.50 18.73 -13.96
CA PRO A 282 2.86 17.63 -14.66
C PRO A 282 2.38 16.61 -13.63
N LEU A 283 1.13 16.17 -13.77
CA LEU A 283 0.61 15.11 -12.93
C LEU A 283 1.54 13.89 -13.09
N PRO A 284 1.89 13.20 -11.99
CA PRO A 284 2.66 11.97 -12.09
C PRO A 284 1.93 11.04 -13.07
N SER A 285 2.68 10.29 -13.88
CA SER A 285 2.15 9.31 -14.84
C SER A 285 1.57 8.09 -14.12
N SER A 286 0.64 8.30 -13.19
CA SER A 286 -0.18 7.25 -12.62
C SER A 286 -1.21 6.82 -13.65
N ASP A 287 -1.65 5.56 -13.54
CA ASP A 287 -2.82 5.11 -14.27
C ASP A 287 -3.96 6.13 -14.12
N PRO A 288 -4.69 6.45 -15.21
CA PRO A 288 -5.80 7.38 -15.11
C PRO A 288 -6.78 6.87 -14.06
N PRO A 289 -7.31 7.76 -13.19
CA PRO A 289 -8.28 7.37 -12.17
C PRO A 289 -9.47 6.67 -12.85
N ILE A 290 -10.06 5.70 -12.15
CA ILE A 290 -11.30 5.08 -12.62
C ILE A 290 -12.43 6.07 -12.30
N ASP A 291 -12.93 6.74 -13.34
CA ASP A 291 -14.10 7.60 -13.29
C ASP A 291 -15.33 6.89 -13.90
N ALA A 292 -16.51 7.47 -13.74
CA ALA A 292 -17.75 6.87 -14.25
C ALA A 292 -17.72 6.72 -15.78
N VAL A 293 -17.20 7.71 -16.50
CA VAL A 293 -17.11 7.66 -17.97
C VAL A 293 -16.24 6.48 -18.45
N SER A 294 -15.11 6.24 -17.79
CA SER A 294 -14.21 5.11 -18.09
C SER A 294 -14.84 3.73 -17.84
N LEU A 295 -15.89 3.68 -17.01
CA LEU A 295 -16.68 2.49 -16.75
C LEU A 295 -17.89 2.36 -17.69
N GLY A 296 -18.06 3.29 -18.62
CA GLY A 296 -19.14 3.29 -19.62
C GLY A 296 -20.44 3.94 -19.15
N PHE A 297 -20.41 4.74 -18.07
CA PHE A 297 -21.56 5.56 -17.69
C PHE A 297 -21.69 6.75 -18.64
N ASP A 298 -22.93 7.06 -18.97
CA ASP A 298 -23.32 8.16 -19.85
C ASP A 298 -24.58 8.85 -19.30
N ALA A 299 -24.70 10.14 -19.58
CA ALA A 299 -25.80 10.97 -19.08
C ALA A 299 -27.15 10.61 -19.70
N GLU A 300 -27.17 10.24 -20.99
CA GLU A 300 -28.40 9.83 -21.69
C GLU A 300 -28.88 8.48 -21.14
N VAL A 301 -27.97 7.55 -20.89
CA VAL A 301 -28.28 6.26 -20.28
C VAL A 301 -28.86 6.45 -18.88
N TYR A 302 -28.26 7.32 -18.07
CA TYR A 302 -28.80 7.64 -16.74
C TYR A 302 -30.19 8.28 -16.83
N ALA A 303 -30.41 9.22 -17.75
CA ALA A 303 -31.69 9.90 -17.90
C ALA A 303 -32.84 8.95 -18.31
N SER A 304 -32.53 7.84 -18.98
CA SER A 304 -33.52 6.83 -19.38
C SER A 304 -34.05 5.99 -18.22
N ASP A 305 -33.20 5.70 -17.23
CA ASP A 305 -33.54 4.95 -16.01
C ASP A 305 -32.64 5.41 -14.85
N PRO A 306 -33.01 6.51 -14.16
CA PRO A 306 -32.17 7.13 -13.12
C PRO A 306 -31.92 6.20 -11.93
N GLU A 307 -32.90 5.40 -11.52
CA GLU A 307 -32.77 4.50 -10.36
C GLU A 307 -31.77 3.37 -10.67
N ARG A 308 -31.89 2.75 -11.84
CA ARG A 308 -30.96 1.72 -12.29
C ARG A 308 -29.56 2.28 -12.56
N GLY A 309 -29.48 3.48 -13.13
CA GLY A 309 -28.23 4.21 -13.32
C GLY A 309 -27.53 4.47 -11.99
N LEU A 310 -28.26 4.96 -10.99
CA LEU A 310 -27.75 5.22 -9.65
C LEU A 310 -27.34 3.93 -8.91
N PHE A 311 -28.10 2.84 -9.07
CA PHE A 311 -27.72 1.52 -8.53
C PHE A 311 -26.39 1.05 -9.12
N LYS A 312 -26.26 1.07 -10.45
CA LYS A 312 -25.03 0.70 -11.16
C LYS A 312 -23.86 1.56 -10.68
N LEU A 313 -24.09 2.86 -10.50
CA LEU A 313 -23.08 3.80 -10.01
C LEU A 313 -22.65 3.49 -8.57
N ALA A 314 -23.60 3.13 -7.70
CA ALA A 314 -23.30 2.69 -6.34
C ALA A 314 -22.46 1.40 -6.32
N VAL A 315 -22.75 0.45 -7.20
CA VAL A 315 -21.92 -0.76 -7.34
C VAL A 315 -20.51 -0.40 -7.82
N ALA A 316 -20.39 0.38 -8.88
CA ALA A 316 -19.11 0.85 -9.41
C ALA A 316 -18.27 1.55 -8.33
N SER A 317 -18.87 2.46 -7.58
CA SER A 317 -18.21 3.18 -6.48
C SER A 317 -17.63 2.24 -5.43
N THR A 318 -18.36 1.17 -5.09
CA THR A 318 -17.92 0.17 -4.11
C THR A 318 -16.73 -0.62 -4.62
N LEU A 319 -16.73 -1.02 -5.89
CA LEU A 319 -15.61 -1.73 -6.49
C LEU A 319 -14.36 -0.84 -6.56
N VAL A 320 -14.51 0.40 -7.02
CA VAL A 320 -13.40 1.36 -7.15
C VAL A 320 -12.79 1.72 -5.80
N CYS A 321 -13.61 1.91 -4.77
CA CYS A 321 -13.12 2.29 -3.44
C CYS A 321 -12.51 1.11 -2.65
N ARG A 322 -12.89 -0.14 -2.96
CA ARG A 322 -12.49 -1.31 -2.14
C ARG A 322 -11.51 -2.26 -2.81
N LEU A 323 -11.36 -2.21 -4.13
CA LEU A 323 -10.51 -3.12 -4.88
C LEU A 323 -9.35 -2.36 -5.56
N PRO A 324 -8.21 -3.03 -5.81
CA PRO A 324 -7.17 -2.46 -6.66
C PRO A 324 -7.73 -2.09 -8.05
N PRO A 325 -7.26 -1.00 -8.69
CA PRO A 325 -7.87 -0.48 -9.92
C PRO A 325 -8.05 -1.53 -11.04
N ALA A 326 -7.04 -2.37 -11.27
CA ALA A 326 -7.14 -3.43 -12.29
C ALA A 326 -8.24 -4.44 -11.98
N ILE A 327 -8.35 -4.86 -10.70
CA ILE A 327 -9.36 -5.81 -10.22
C ILE A 327 -10.75 -5.17 -10.24
N ALA A 328 -10.86 -3.88 -9.85
CA ALA A 328 -12.11 -3.15 -9.89
C ALA A 328 -12.69 -3.08 -11.31
N ARG A 329 -11.86 -2.78 -12.32
CA ARG A 329 -12.28 -2.77 -13.73
C ARG A 329 -12.71 -4.16 -14.21
N GLU A 330 -11.94 -5.19 -13.90
CA GLU A 330 -12.29 -6.56 -14.29
C GLU A 330 -13.61 -7.01 -13.64
N ALA A 331 -13.79 -6.75 -12.34
CA ALA A 331 -15.01 -7.05 -11.61
C ALA A 331 -16.21 -6.28 -12.17
N TRP A 332 -16.05 -4.99 -12.48
CA TRP A 332 -17.09 -4.18 -13.11
C TRP A 332 -17.50 -4.77 -14.45
N LEU A 333 -16.54 -5.06 -15.33
CA LEU A 333 -16.79 -5.65 -16.64
C LEU A 333 -17.49 -7.01 -16.52
N ALA A 334 -17.08 -7.84 -15.56
CA ALA A 334 -17.71 -9.14 -15.32
C ALA A 334 -19.18 -9.01 -14.87
N LEU A 335 -19.49 -8.00 -14.04
CA LEU A 335 -20.85 -7.74 -13.58
C LEU A 335 -21.71 -7.08 -14.67
N SER A 336 -21.15 -6.14 -15.44
CA SER A 336 -21.89 -5.38 -16.45
C SER A 336 -22.12 -6.17 -17.75
N SER A 337 -21.19 -7.04 -18.17
CA SER A 337 -21.31 -7.81 -19.42
C SER A 337 -22.26 -9.01 -19.33
N GLY A 338 -22.57 -9.50 -18.13
CA GLY A 338 -23.37 -10.71 -17.92
C GLY A 338 -24.85 -10.47 -17.62
N ASP A 339 -25.36 -9.24 -17.80
CA ASP A 339 -26.72 -8.85 -17.38
C ASP A 339 -26.95 -9.02 -15.86
N VAL A 340 -25.87 -9.19 -15.09
CA VAL A 340 -25.94 -9.53 -13.66
C VAL A 340 -26.48 -8.37 -12.85
N LEU A 341 -26.05 -7.15 -13.15
CA LEU A 341 -26.52 -5.96 -12.44
C LEU A 341 -28.01 -5.71 -12.71
N ASP A 342 -28.45 -5.83 -13.96
CA ASP A 342 -29.85 -5.64 -14.32
C ASP A 342 -30.73 -6.73 -13.69
N ALA A 343 -30.31 -7.99 -13.75
CA ALA A 343 -31.01 -9.07 -13.08
C ALA A 343 -31.12 -8.87 -11.56
N LEU A 344 -30.02 -8.45 -10.90
CA LEU A 344 -30.03 -8.15 -9.46
C LEU A 344 -30.94 -6.98 -9.10
N PHE A 345 -30.98 -5.94 -9.94
CA PHE A 345 -31.85 -4.78 -9.71
C PHE A 345 -33.34 -5.19 -9.84
N ASP A 346 -33.66 -6.00 -10.85
CA ASP A 346 -35.03 -6.47 -11.11
C ASP A 346 -35.47 -7.62 -10.19
N GLY A 347 -34.58 -8.09 -9.29
CA GLY A 347 -34.85 -9.22 -8.40
C GLY A 347 -34.99 -10.56 -9.14
N SER A 348 -34.37 -10.69 -10.31
CA SER A 348 -34.39 -11.87 -11.16
C SER A 348 -33.04 -12.61 -11.18
N MET A 349 -33.00 -13.79 -11.81
CA MET A 349 -31.76 -14.56 -11.95
C MET A 349 -31.05 -14.16 -13.25
N PRO A 350 -29.73 -13.93 -13.22
CA PRO A 350 -28.99 -13.60 -14.43
C PRO A 350 -29.05 -14.76 -15.42
N THR A 351 -29.35 -14.43 -16.67
CA THR A 351 -29.50 -15.42 -17.77
C THR A 351 -28.16 -16.01 -18.20
N SER A 352 -27.09 -15.25 -18.00
CA SER A 352 -25.71 -15.72 -18.17
C SER A 352 -25.04 -15.77 -16.79
N ASN A 353 -24.38 -16.89 -16.48
CA ASN A 353 -23.53 -16.98 -15.30
C ASN A 353 -22.10 -16.79 -15.77
N PRO A 354 -21.50 -15.59 -15.65
CA PRO A 354 -20.10 -15.44 -15.96
C PRO A 354 -19.38 -16.23 -14.88
N GLY A 355 -18.81 -17.39 -15.20
CA GLY A 355 -17.99 -18.20 -14.30
C GLY A 355 -16.70 -17.51 -13.82
N ARG A 356 -16.67 -16.17 -13.88
CA ARG A 356 -15.59 -15.24 -13.59
C ARG A 356 -16.04 -14.05 -12.73
N VAL A 357 -17.29 -13.98 -12.24
CA VAL A 357 -17.68 -12.91 -11.33
C VAL A 357 -16.99 -13.11 -9.99
N ASP A 358 -16.20 -12.12 -9.56
CA ASP A 358 -15.59 -12.09 -8.24
C ASP A 358 -16.68 -12.19 -7.15
N PRO A 359 -16.58 -13.15 -6.20
CA PRO A 359 -17.61 -13.35 -5.18
C PRO A 359 -17.84 -12.13 -4.28
N HIS A 360 -16.80 -11.35 -4.00
CA HIS A 360 -16.94 -10.13 -3.20
C HIS A 360 -17.67 -9.04 -3.98
N ALA A 361 -17.39 -8.88 -5.27
CA ALA A 361 -18.10 -7.95 -6.15
C ALA A 361 -19.59 -8.29 -6.23
N LEU A 362 -19.93 -9.58 -6.41
CA LEU A 362 -21.32 -10.04 -6.44
C LEU A 362 -22.04 -9.81 -5.10
N MET A 363 -21.35 -10.06 -3.98
CA MET A 363 -21.87 -9.79 -2.64
C MET A 363 -22.24 -8.32 -2.47
N TRP A 364 -21.36 -7.39 -2.85
CA TRP A 364 -21.63 -5.95 -2.77
C TRP A 364 -22.80 -5.53 -3.65
N ALA A 365 -22.84 -6.00 -4.90
CA ALA A 365 -23.96 -5.71 -5.81
C ALA A 365 -25.30 -6.20 -5.24
N SER A 366 -25.32 -7.39 -4.64
CA SER A 366 -26.51 -7.97 -4.01
C SER A 366 -26.98 -7.19 -2.78
N LEU A 367 -26.04 -6.72 -1.94
CA LEU A 367 -26.37 -5.89 -0.78
C LEU A 367 -26.94 -4.52 -1.21
N LEU A 368 -26.37 -3.92 -2.25
CA LEU A 368 -26.86 -2.66 -2.79
C LEU A 368 -28.22 -2.80 -3.45
N SER A 369 -28.48 -3.88 -4.20
CA SER A 369 -29.79 -4.13 -4.80
C SER A 369 -30.89 -4.10 -3.73
N ARG A 370 -30.68 -4.78 -2.59
CA ARG A 370 -31.62 -4.73 -1.45
C ARG A 370 -31.85 -3.32 -0.91
N ARG A 371 -30.81 -2.48 -0.86
CA ARG A 371 -30.95 -1.08 -0.42
C ARG A 371 -31.78 -0.25 -1.40
N PHE A 372 -31.61 -0.45 -2.70
CA PHE A 372 -32.46 0.21 -3.69
C PHE A 372 -33.90 -0.29 -3.64
N THR A 373 -34.14 -1.57 -3.31
CA THR A 373 -35.50 -2.06 -3.03
C THR A 373 -36.15 -1.36 -1.82
N GLU A 374 -35.36 -1.05 -0.78
CA GLU A 374 -35.83 -0.29 0.39
C GLU A 374 -36.08 1.20 0.09
N HIS A 375 -35.52 1.72 -1.02
CA HIS A 375 -35.54 3.13 -1.41
C HIS A 375 -35.82 3.30 -2.92
N PRO A 376 -37.04 2.94 -3.41
CA PRO A 376 -37.33 2.85 -4.85
C PRO A 376 -37.36 4.20 -5.60
N ASP A 377 -37.48 5.32 -4.89
CA ASP A 377 -37.52 6.68 -5.47
C ASP A 377 -36.25 7.48 -5.15
N LEU A 378 -35.12 6.80 -4.91
CA LEU A 378 -33.90 7.47 -4.46
C LEU A 378 -33.41 8.52 -5.46
N ALA A 379 -33.24 8.15 -6.73
CA ALA A 379 -32.80 9.08 -7.77
C ALA A 379 -33.78 10.26 -7.92
N THR A 380 -35.09 9.99 -7.93
CA THR A 380 -36.12 11.04 -7.99
C THR A 380 -36.03 12.00 -6.80
N ASN A 381 -35.74 11.48 -5.60
CA ASN A 381 -35.56 12.31 -4.42
C ASN A 381 -34.30 13.18 -4.52
N LEU A 382 -33.20 12.67 -5.07
CA LEU A 382 -31.97 13.46 -5.26
C LEU A 382 -32.19 14.63 -6.23
N GLU A 383 -32.97 14.43 -7.31
CA GLU A 383 -33.29 15.49 -8.28
C GLU A 383 -34.09 16.64 -7.70
N ARG A 384 -34.84 16.42 -6.62
CA ARG A 384 -35.63 17.46 -5.94
C ARG A 384 -34.78 18.32 -5.01
N VAL A 385 -33.63 17.80 -4.60
CA VAL A 385 -32.75 18.49 -3.67
C VAL A 385 -31.93 19.56 -4.41
N ARG A 386 -31.66 20.68 -3.72
CA ARG A 386 -30.99 21.86 -4.28
C ARG A 386 -29.69 22.24 -3.59
N THR A 387 -29.20 21.44 -2.64
CA THR A 387 -27.94 21.69 -1.93
C THR A 387 -27.12 20.40 -1.81
N ALA A 388 -25.80 20.52 -1.85
CA ALA A 388 -24.88 19.38 -1.71
C ALA A 388 -25.12 18.58 -0.43
N ASP A 389 -25.26 19.27 0.71
CA ASP A 389 -25.42 18.64 2.03
C ASP A 389 -26.68 17.78 2.10
N LEU A 390 -27.79 18.26 1.52
CA LEU A 390 -29.02 17.50 1.49
C LEU A 390 -28.92 16.29 0.53
N ILE A 391 -28.19 16.40 -0.58
CA ILE A 391 -27.95 15.27 -1.50
C ILE A 391 -27.12 14.21 -0.77
N LEU A 392 -26.03 14.62 -0.11
CA LEU A 392 -25.18 13.73 0.69
C LEU A 392 -25.97 13.06 1.83
N THR A 393 -26.77 13.83 2.57
CA THR A 393 -27.63 13.31 3.66
C THR A 393 -28.66 12.30 3.13
N THR A 394 -29.24 12.57 1.96
CA THR A 394 -30.21 11.66 1.32
C THR A 394 -29.53 10.35 0.92
N LEU A 395 -28.34 10.43 0.30
CA LEU A 395 -27.53 9.26 -0.04
C LEU A 395 -27.06 8.49 1.20
N GLU A 396 -26.64 9.18 2.26
CA GLU A 396 -26.23 8.55 3.52
C GLU A 396 -27.40 7.81 4.19
N SER A 397 -28.58 8.42 4.24
CA SER A 397 -29.75 7.78 4.84
C SER A 397 -30.14 6.49 4.11
N ALA A 398 -30.03 6.49 2.77
CA ALA A 398 -30.41 5.36 1.92
C ALA A 398 -29.32 4.28 1.82
N LEU A 399 -28.06 4.68 1.65
CA LEU A 399 -26.95 3.78 1.31
C LEU A 399 -25.85 3.74 2.39
N GLY A 400 -25.83 4.69 3.32
CA GLY A 400 -24.71 4.94 4.23
C GLY A 400 -24.70 4.16 5.54
N ARG A 401 -25.75 3.37 5.86
CA ARG A 401 -25.91 2.61 7.14
C ARG A 401 -24.83 1.54 7.40
N GLY A 402 -23.58 1.96 7.60
CA GLY A 402 -22.38 1.12 7.69
C GLY A 402 -21.96 0.47 6.38
N LEU A 403 -22.66 0.72 5.27
CA LEU A 403 -22.38 0.10 3.98
C LEU A 403 -21.45 0.99 3.14
N LEU A 404 -21.91 2.18 2.78
CA LEU A 404 -21.16 3.14 1.97
C LEU A 404 -20.71 4.33 2.82
N THR A 405 -19.49 4.82 2.60
CA THR A 405 -19.00 6.05 3.22
C THR A 405 -18.21 6.87 2.22
N LEU A 406 -17.10 6.31 1.72
CA LEU A 406 -16.25 6.95 0.72
C LEU A 406 -16.86 6.88 -0.67
N GLU A 407 -17.57 5.78 -0.89
CA GLU A 407 -18.34 5.48 -2.08
C GLU A 407 -19.36 6.59 -2.37
N LEU A 408 -19.93 7.22 -1.33
CA LEU A 408 -20.88 8.32 -1.48
C LEU A 408 -20.23 9.54 -2.16
N PHE A 409 -18.99 9.86 -1.81
CA PHE A 409 -18.25 10.97 -2.43
C PHE A 409 -17.88 10.66 -3.88
N TRP A 410 -17.54 9.40 -4.18
CA TRP A 410 -17.30 8.97 -5.55
C TRP A 410 -18.59 9.01 -6.39
N ILE A 411 -19.74 8.63 -5.83
CA ILE A 411 -21.06 8.76 -6.47
C ILE A 411 -21.35 10.23 -6.79
N LEU A 412 -21.19 11.13 -5.81
CA LEU A 412 -21.45 12.57 -6.00
C LEU A 412 -20.56 13.18 -7.08
N ARG A 413 -19.27 12.82 -7.08
CA ARG A 413 -18.33 13.25 -8.12
C ARG A 413 -18.76 12.75 -9.50
N SER A 414 -19.15 11.49 -9.59
CA SER A 414 -19.59 10.88 -10.85
C SER A 414 -20.87 11.52 -11.37
N LEU A 415 -21.85 11.80 -10.50
CA LEU A 415 -23.08 12.51 -10.87
C LEU A 415 -22.77 13.92 -11.39
N GLN A 416 -21.77 14.60 -10.82
CA GLN A 416 -21.31 15.90 -11.32
C GLN A 416 -20.59 15.78 -12.67
N GLU A 417 -19.71 14.79 -12.85
CA GLU A 417 -18.98 14.53 -14.10
C GLU A 417 -19.93 14.19 -15.26
N LEU A 418 -21.01 13.47 -14.97
CA LEU A 418 -22.09 13.16 -15.91
C LEU A 418 -23.00 14.37 -16.20
N GLY A 419 -22.82 15.50 -15.51
CA GLY A 419 -23.61 16.71 -15.73
C GLY A 419 -25.07 16.60 -15.27
N LEU A 420 -25.36 15.69 -14.34
CA LEU A 420 -26.72 15.43 -13.84
C LEU A 420 -27.22 16.47 -12.84
N PHE A 421 -26.31 17.31 -12.33
CA PHE A 421 -26.61 18.40 -11.40
C PHE A 421 -26.02 19.72 -11.92
N GLU A 422 -26.57 20.84 -11.45
CA GLU A 422 -26.06 22.17 -11.79
C GLU A 422 -24.56 22.27 -11.51
N ARG A 423 -23.84 22.88 -12.46
CA ARG A 423 -22.39 23.01 -12.37
C ARG A 423 -22.03 23.77 -11.10
N GLY A 424 -21.20 23.14 -10.25
CA GLY A 424 -20.76 23.74 -9.00
C GLY A 424 -21.53 23.25 -7.77
N LEU A 425 -22.72 22.64 -7.95
CA LEU A 425 -23.58 22.23 -6.84
C LEU A 425 -22.88 21.20 -5.94
N LEU A 426 -22.32 20.15 -6.53
CA LEU A 426 -21.74 19.01 -5.80
C LEU A 426 -20.26 19.16 -5.47
N SER A 427 -19.62 20.19 -5.98
CA SER A 427 -18.17 20.27 -5.91
C SER A 427 -17.65 20.67 -4.52
N ASP A 428 -18.54 21.22 -3.66
CA ASP A 428 -18.46 21.22 -2.19
C ASP A 428 -17.94 19.91 -1.60
N VAL A 429 -18.51 18.82 -2.07
CA VAL A 429 -18.42 17.50 -1.45
C VAL A 429 -17.68 16.50 -2.32
N ALA A 430 -17.56 16.73 -3.64
CA ALA A 430 -16.98 15.76 -4.57
C ALA A 430 -15.45 15.54 -4.47
N ALA A 431 -14.71 16.31 -3.65
CA ALA A 431 -13.24 16.38 -3.75
C ALA A 431 -12.46 15.24 -3.05
N LEU A 432 -13.10 14.33 -2.30
CA LEU A 432 -12.41 13.45 -1.33
C LEU A 432 -12.73 11.94 -1.44
N ALA A 433 -12.73 11.38 -2.63
CA ALA A 433 -13.15 9.98 -2.81
C ALA A 433 -12.12 8.91 -2.36
N ASP A 434 -10.84 9.25 -2.18
CA ASP A 434 -9.78 8.25 -2.02
C ASP A 434 -8.98 8.32 -0.71
N ARG A 435 -8.48 7.16 -0.25
CA ARG A 435 -7.69 7.04 0.99
C ARG A 435 -6.36 7.79 0.93
N PRO A 436 -5.53 7.67 -0.12
CA PRO A 436 -4.27 8.41 -0.21
C PRO A 436 -4.43 9.93 -0.06
N VAL A 437 -5.47 10.52 -0.66
CA VAL A 437 -5.83 11.93 -0.55
C VAL A 437 -6.16 12.30 0.89
N ARG A 438 -6.94 11.48 1.59
CA ARG A 438 -7.24 11.73 3.01
C ARG A 438 -6.01 11.66 3.90
N ASP A 439 -5.09 10.74 3.63
CA ASP A 439 -3.81 10.68 4.36
C ASP A 439 -3.01 11.98 4.13
N ILE A 440 -2.97 12.51 2.91
CA ILE A 440 -2.35 13.79 2.59
C ILE A 440 -3.04 14.93 3.35
N LEU A 441 -4.37 14.96 3.36
CA LEU A 441 -5.14 16.02 4.02
C LEU A 441 -5.05 15.99 5.53
N PHE A 442 -5.01 14.81 6.12
CA PHE A 442 -4.69 14.65 7.53
C PHE A 442 -3.32 15.26 7.84
N ARG A 443 -2.28 14.92 7.07
CA ARG A 443 -0.94 15.49 7.27
C ARG A 443 -0.87 17.00 7.07
N LEU A 444 -1.65 17.52 6.13
CA LEU A 444 -1.80 18.96 5.88
C LEU A 444 -2.74 19.65 6.89
N GLY A 445 -3.30 18.90 7.83
CA GLY A 445 -4.11 19.44 8.91
C GLY A 445 -5.57 19.75 8.58
N PHE A 446 -6.03 19.45 7.36
CA PHE A 446 -7.44 19.59 6.94
C PHE A 446 -8.35 18.57 7.61
N LEU A 447 -7.80 17.42 8.02
CA LEU A 447 -8.51 16.39 8.77
C LEU A 447 -7.84 16.18 10.13
N SER A 448 -8.65 15.89 11.16
CA SER A 448 -8.20 15.48 12.49
C SER A 448 -7.73 14.03 12.53
N THR A 449 -8.26 13.17 11.66
CA THR A 449 -7.81 11.79 11.45
C THR A 449 -7.88 11.44 9.96
N PRO A 450 -7.03 10.54 9.45
CA PRO A 450 -7.11 10.13 8.04
C PRO A 450 -8.39 9.32 7.72
N TYR A 451 -9.11 8.87 8.74
CA TYR A 451 -10.38 8.17 8.60
C TYR A 451 -11.56 9.14 8.47
N ALA A 452 -11.41 10.35 9.03
CA ALA A 452 -12.49 11.24 9.41
C ALA A 452 -13.47 10.58 10.41
N PRO A 453 -13.95 11.32 11.43
CA PRO A 453 -14.90 10.76 12.40
C PRO A 453 -16.28 10.47 11.79
N ASP A 454 -16.68 11.23 10.78
CA ASP A 454 -18.00 11.18 10.14
C ASP A 454 -17.98 11.81 8.72
N LEU A 455 -19.11 11.75 8.02
CA LEU A 455 -19.28 12.37 6.70
C LEU A 455 -19.18 13.89 6.74
N GLN A 456 -19.59 14.53 7.84
CA GLN A 456 -19.55 15.99 7.97
C GLN A 456 -18.10 16.50 7.96
N ALA A 457 -17.20 15.83 8.67
CA ALA A 457 -15.78 16.14 8.66
C ALA A 457 -15.16 16.00 7.25
N LEU A 458 -15.63 15.01 6.46
CA LEU A 458 -15.22 14.86 5.06
C LEU A 458 -15.79 15.98 4.19
N SER A 459 -17.07 16.36 4.34
CA SER A 459 -17.68 17.48 3.62
C SER A 459 -16.90 18.79 3.87
N VAL A 460 -16.62 19.10 5.14
CA VAL A 460 -15.86 20.30 5.54
C VAL A 460 -14.45 20.29 4.95
N ALA A 461 -13.75 19.16 5.03
CA ALA A 461 -12.41 19.03 4.44
C ALA A 461 -12.46 19.17 2.91
N SER A 462 -13.48 18.63 2.25
CA SER A 462 -13.67 18.72 0.79
C SER A 462 -13.85 20.18 0.37
N ALA A 463 -14.71 20.91 1.07
CA ALA A 463 -14.94 22.33 0.83
C ALA A 463 -13.66 23.16 1.05
N ALA A 464 -12.91 22.87 2.10
CA ALA A 464 -11.64 23.55 2.40
C ALA A 464 -10.58 23.30 1.31
N VAL A 465 -10.46 22.06 0.84
CA VAL A 465 -9.55 21.69 -0.26
C VAL A 465 -9.95 22.36 -1.55
N ARG A 466 -11.25 22.39 -1.86
CA ARG A 466 -11.73 23.06 -3.06
C ARG A 466 -11.46 24.56 -3.03
N LYS A 467 -11.76 25.21 -1.89
CA LYS A 467 -11.41 26.62 -1.67
C LYS A 467 -9.90 26.87 -1.86
N ALA A 468 -9.07 25.93 -1.43
CA ALA A 468 -7.62 26.00 -1.59
C ALA A 468 -7.13 25.83 -3.02
N MET A 469 -7.77 24.96 -3.80
CA MET A 469 -7.34 24.57 -5.14
C MET A 469 -8.05 25.32 -6.28
N GLY A 470 -9.09 26.09 -5.97
CA GLY A 470 -9.98 26.72 -6.94
C GLY A 470 -10.80 25.69 -7.74
N ASP A 471 -11.32 26.10 -8.89
CA ASP A 471 -12.15 25.25 -9.77
C ASP A 471 -11.34 24.24 -10.60
N THR A 472 -10.32 23.65 -9.99
CA THR A 472 -9.55 22.58 -10.63
C THR A 472 -10.42 21.35 -10.79
N ALA A 473 -10.49 20.80 -12.00
CA ALA A 473 -11.33 19.64 -12.30
C ALA A 473 -10.97 18.34 -11.55
N ALA A 474 -9.79 18.26 -10.91
CA ALA A 474 -9.32 17.09 -10.17
C ALA A 474 -8.39 17.48 -9.01
N PRO A 475 -8.93 17.99 -7.89
CA PRO A 475 -8.13 18.39 -6.73
C PRO A 475 -7.28 17.24 -6.17
N GLU A 476 -7.75 15.99 -6.25
CA GLU A 476 -7.02 14.80 -5.81
C GLU A 476 -5.70 14.61 -6.55
N ASN A 477 -5.72 14.83 -7.86
CA ASN A 477 -4.54 14.71 -8.70
C ASN A 477 -3.49 15.77 -8.34
N ARG A 478 -3.93 16.99 -8.01
CA ARG A 478 -3.03 18.03 -7.49
C ARG A 478 -2.49 17.69 -6.12
N LEU A 479 -3.31 17.16 -5.21
CA LEU A 479 -2.84 16.70 -3.90
C LEU A 479 -1.78 15.60 -4.03
N ARG A 480 -1.99 14.64 -4.92
CA ARG A 480 -1.01 13.56 -5.20
C ARG A 480 0.26 14.10 -5.85
N ALA A 481 0.13 14.99 -6.82
CA ALA A 481 1.28 15.65 -7.45
C ALA A 481 2.08 16.45 -6.42
N PHE A 482 1.40 17.19 -5.55
CA PHE A 482 1.99 17.88 -4.41
C PHE A 482 2.71 16.90 -3.48
N ALA A 483 2.05 15.83 -3.02
CA ALA A 483 2.65 14.88 -2.10
C ALA A 483 3.88 14.18 -2.70
N SER A 484 3.81 13.82 -3.98
CA SER A 484 4.95 13.28 -4.73
C SER A 484 6.10 14.28 -4.82
N ALA A 485 5.80 15.53 -5.19
CA ALA A 485 6.81 16.58 -5.36
C ALA A 485 7.44 17.03 -4.02
N ALA A 486 6.66 17.05 -2.94
CA ALA A 486 7.11 17.37 -1.60
C ALA A 486 7.81 16.20 -0.90
N GLY A 487 7.80 14.99 -1.48
CA GLY A 487 8.34 13.80 -0.83
C GLY A 487 7.54 13.36 0.41
N CYS A 488 6.27 13.76 0.50
CA CYS A 488 5.35 13.44 1.59
C CYS A 488 4.86 11.98 1.47
N ALA A 489 5.78 11.01 1.58
CA ALA A 489 5.46 9.60 1.80
C ALA A 489 5.47 9.29 3.30
N TYR A 490 4.96 8.13 3.73
CA TYR A 490 5.09 7.68 5.13
C TYR A 490 6.56 7.75 5.59
N GLY A 491 6.84 8.59 6.61
CA GLY A 491 8.18 8.93 7.06
C GLY A 491 8.85 10.00 6.19
N CYS A 492 8.38 11.25 6.28
CA CYS A 492 8.96 12.35 5.49
C CYS A 492 10.43 12.59 5.87
N LEU A 493 11.35 12.23 4.99
CA LEU A 493 12.80 12.44 5.16
C LEU A 493 13.18 13.94 5.23
N GLN A 494 12.25 14.82 4.84
CA GLN A 494 12.45 16.27 4.80
C GLN A 494 11.75 16.98 5.97
N VAL A 495 11.35 16.29 7.04
CA VAL A 495 10.52 16.89 8.10
C VAL A 495 11.10 18.20 8.70
N ARG A 496 12.43 18.31 8.80
CA ARG A 496 13.14 19.50 9.33
C ARG A 496 13.37 20.60 8.29
N THR A 497 13.37 20.26 7.01
CA THR A 497 13.74 21.14 5.88
C THR A 497 12.55 21.48 4.99
N CYS A 498 11.40 20.80 5.17
CA CYS A 498 10.21 20.96 4.38
C CYS A 498 9.60 22.35 4.62
N GLY A 499 9.43 23.12 3.54
CA GLY A 499 8.81 24.44 3.58
C GLY A 499 7.32 24.43 3.95
N PHE A 500 6.68 23.27 4.06
CA PHE A 500 5.25 23.17 4.38
C PHE A 500 5.03 23.00 5.88
N ALA A 501 3.96 23.61 6.40
CA ALA A 501 3.44 23.28 7.71
C ALA A 501 2.67 21.96 7.58
N CYS A 502 3.18 20.88 8.21
CA CYS A 502 2.52 19.58 8.24
C CYS A 502 2.60 18.98 9.64
N ARG A 503 1.75 17.99 9.93
CA ARG A 503 1.68 17.36 11.26
C ARG A 503 3.01 16.76 11.70
N GLU A 504 3.68 16.04 10.81
CA GLU A 504 5.01 15.45 11.08
C GLU A 504 6.02 16.53 11.50
N ARG A 505 5.93 17.73 10.92
CA ARG A 505 6.79 18.86 11.31
C ARG A 505 6.41 19.43 12.67
N ALA A 506 5.12 19.50 12.97
CA ALA A 506 4.62 19.94 14.28
C ALA A 506 5.00 18.98 15.41
N GLU A 507 5.18 17.70 15.11
CA GLU A 507 5.62 16.67 16.07
C GLU A 507 7.14 16.75 16.36
N VAL A 508 7.94 17.26 15.42
CA VAL A 508 9.42 17.35 15.53
C VAL A 508 9.92 18.73 15.96
N SER A 509 9.07 19.76 15.88
CA SER A 509 9.40 21.16 16.24
C SER A 509 9.01 21.46 17.68
#